data_AF-A0A844ML35-F1
#
_entry.id   AF-A0A844ML35-F1
#
_cell.length_a   1.000
_cell.length_b   1.000
_cell.length_c   1.000
_cell.angle_alpha   90.00
_cell.angle_beta   90.00
_cell.angle_gamma   90.00
#
_symmetry.space_group_name_H-M   'P 1'
#
loop_
_entity.id
_entity.type
_entity.pdbx_description
1 polymer ?
#
loop_
_entity_poly.entity_id
_entity_poly.type
_entity_poly.pdbx_seq_one_letter_code
_entity_poly.pdbx_strand_id
1 'polypeptide(L)'
;MNLIQALFITFWQDTIDRIFFEKLKSIDWQAIFLRLLQCDEGQNLSVLQAIFAIQQYGLFLFLIQKYPYIRMVPNQEIDAVLHAHIANTHQFEKDCQTLFNVCLKHIPEFGVRGEAERLEWQSAFAQTQKLFELNFGQGTMSNSPAACCEILLNFT
;
A
#
# COMPACT_ATOMS: atom_id res chain seq x y z
N MET A 1 -20.65 -4.96 7.92
CA MET A 1 -19.23 -4.71 8.25
C MET A 1 -18.73 -5.91 9.04
N ASN A 2 -17.72 -6.62 8.54
CA ASN A 2 -17.15 -7.76 9.27
C ASN A 2 -16.16 -7.28 10.36
N LEU A 3 -15.81 -8.14 11.32
CA LEU A 3 -14.93 -7.81 12.45
C LEU A 3 -13.54 -7.33 11.99
N ILE A 4 -13.02 -7.89 10.90
CA ILE A 4 -11.72 -7.53 10.33
C ILE A 4 -11.75 -6.10 9.76
N GLN A 5 -12.80 -5.76 9.03
CA GLN A 5 -13.01 -4.43 8.48
C GLN A 5 -13.17 -3.39 9.60
N ALA A 6 -13.86 -3.74 10.69
CA ALA A 6 -14.00 -2.87 11.85
C ALA A 6 -12.66 -2.58 12.55
N LEU A 7 -11.72 -3.54 12.58
CA LEU A 7 -10.39 -3.38 13.18
C LEU A 7 -9.53 -2.33 12.46
N PHE A 8 -9.70 -2.17 11.15
CA PHE A 8 -8.92 -1.22 10.36
C PHE A 8 -9.57 0.16 10.25
N ILE A 9 -10.90 0.19 10.23
CA ILE A 9 -11.71 1.40 10.02
C ILE A 9 -11.47 2.47 11.09
N THR A 10 -11.37 2.11 12.36
CA THR A 10 -11.17 3.08 13.45
C THR A 10 -9.85 3.83 13.30
N PHE A 11 -8.80 3.13 12.89
CA PHE A 11 -7.47 3.72 12.71
C PHE A 11 -7.44 4.78 11.59
N TRP A 12 -8.04 4.47 10.44
CA TRP A 12 -8.03 5.40 9.31
C TRP A 12 -8.98 6.57 9.47
N GLN A 13 -10.12 6.37 10.13
CA GLN A 13 -11.15 7.41 10.31
C GLN A 13 -10.59 8.71 10.90
N ASP A 14 -9.62 8.58 11.81
CA ASP A 14 -9.00 9.72 12.49
C ASP A 14 -7.73 10.24 11.80
N THR A 15 -7.26 9.54 10.76
CA THR A 15 -5.94 9.76 10.14
C THR A 15 -6.03 10.37 8.73
N ILE A 16 -7.07 10.03 7.96
CA ILE A 16 -7.21 10.46 6.55
C ILE A 16 -8.51 11.22 6.32
N ASP A 17 -8.61 11.95 5.19
CA ASP A 17 -9.81 12.72 4.90
C ASP A 17 -11.05 11.82 4.74
N ARG A 18 -12.21 12.35 5.13
CA ARG A 18 -13.47 11.62 5.15
C ARG A 18 -13.84 11.04 3.78
N ILE A 19 -13.57 11.75 2.69
CA ILE A 19 -13.97 11.30 1.35
C ILE A 19 -13.16 10.07 0.95
N PHE A 20 -11.84 10.11 1.15
CA PHE A 20 -11.00 8.97 0.83
C PHE A 20 -11.25 7.78 1.76
N PHE A 21 -11.51 8.04 3.04
CA PHE A 21 -11.92 7.01 3.99
C PHE A 21 -13.17 6.25 3.54
N GLU A 22 -14.20 6.96 3.03
CA GLU A 22 -15.40 6.32 2.49
C GLU A 22 -15.08 5.38 1.32
N LYS A 23 -14.11 5.76 0.47
CA LYS A 23 -13.64 4.90 -0.63
C LYS A 23 -12.87 3.68 -0.12
N LEU A 24 -11.99 3.82 0.87
CA LEU A 24 -11.27 2.66 1.44
C LEU A 24 -12.21 1.59 1.99
N LYS A 25 -13.39 1.98 2.50
CA LYS A 25 -14.37 1.01 2.99
C LYS A 25 -14.96 0.11 1.90
N SER A 26 -14.84 0.46 0.61
CA SER A 26 -15.34 -0.40 -0.47
C SER A 26 -14.45 -1.60 -0.75
N ILE A 27 -13.18 -1.56 -0.31
CA ILE A 27 -12.22 -2.65 -0.51
C ILE A 27 -12.58 -3.83 0.38
N ASP A 28 -12.50 -5.05 -0.17
CA ASP A 28 -12.65 -6.29 0.59
C ASP A 28 -11.36 -6.62 1.35
N TRP A 29 -11.16 -5.89 2.45
CA TRP A 29 -10.02 -6.08 3.35
C TRP A 29 -9.94 -7.49 3.94
N GLN A 30 -11.07 -8.20 4.06
CA GLN A 30 -11.08 -9.56 4.59
C GLN A 30 -10.46 -10.54 3.59
N ALA A 31 -10.78 -10.41 2.30
CA ALA A 31 -10.15 -11.22 1.26
C ALA A 31 -8.64 -11.00 1.21
N ILE A 32 -8.18 -9.75 1.29
CA ILE A 32 -6.75 -9.41 1.34
C ILE A 32 -6.10 -10.02 2.59
N PHE A 33 -6.70 -9.81 3.77
CA PHE A 33 -6.21 -10.35 5.03
C PHE A 33 -6.09 -11.88 5.01
N LEU A 34 -7.10 -12.59 4.51
CA LEU A 34 -7.07 -14.06 4.42
C LEU A 34 -5.95 -14.54 3.50
N ARG A 35 -5.70 -13.86 2.36
CA ARG A 35 -4.57 -14.18 1.48
C ARG A 35 -3.22 -13.99 2.15
N LEU A 36 -3.06 -12.92 2.94
CA LEU A 36 -1.82 -12.68 3.70
C LEU A 36 -1.52 -13.78 4.73
N LEU A 37 -2.55 -14.48 5.23
CA LEU A 37 -2.39 -15.60 6.17
C LEU A 37 -2.25 -16.97 5.50
N GLN A 38 -2.62 -17.09 4.22
CA GLN A 38 -2.76 -18.38 3.51
C GLN A 38 -1.75 -18.56 2.37
N CYS A 39 -0.75 -17.69 2.22
CA CYS A 39 0.04 -17.66 1.00
C CYS A 39 1.09 -18.77 0.93
N ASP A 40 0.98 -19.65 -0.07
CA ASP A 40 1.96 -20.69 -0.41
C ASP A 40 3.19 -20.14 -1.16
N GLU A 41 3.15 -18.89 -1.68
CA GLU A 41 4.20 -18.29 -2.52
C GLU A 41 5.07 -17.20 -1.83
N GLY A 42 4.87 -16.91 -0.55
CA GLY A 42 5.69 -15.92 0.17
C GLY A 42 5.20 -15.60 1.60
N GLN A 43 6.15 -15.18 2.46
CA GLN A 43 6.06 -15.00 3.93
C GLN A 43 4.64 -15.06 4.53
N ASN A 44 4.37 -16.12 5.30
CA ASN A 44 3.22 -16.17 6.20
C ASN A 44 3.39 -15.11 7.30
N LEU A 45 2.72 -13.98 7.15
CA LEU A 45 2.67 -12.96 8.19
C LEU A 45 1.85 -13.50 9.37
N SER A 46 2.30 -13.21 10.59
CA SER A 46 1.44 -13.39 11.76
C SER A 46 0.21 -12.49 11.65
N VAL A 47 -0.87 -12.84 12.37
CA VAL A 47 -2.10 -12.04 12.42
C VAL A 47 -1.82 -10.57 12.74
N LEU A 48 -0.93 -10.30 13.71
CA LEU A 48 -0.57 -8.93 14.09
C LEU A 48 0.20 -8.23 12.96
N GLN A 49 1.17 -8.89 12.34
CA GLN A 49 1.91 -8.32 11.21
C GLN A 49 0.99 -8.00 10.03
N ALA A 50 0.05 -8.89 9.69
CA ALA A 50 -0.93 -8.66 8.64
C ALA A 50 -1.84 -7.46 8.96
N ILE A 51 -2.25 -7.31 10.22
CA ILE A 51 -3.06 -6.17 10.66
C ILE A 51 -2.30 -4.85 10.47
N PHE A 52 -1.06 -4.78 10.96
CA PHE A 52 -0.21 -3.59 10.81
C PHE A 52 0.12 -3.29 9.35
N ALA A 53 0.40 -4.32 8.55
CA ALA A 53 0.68 -4.17 7.12
C ALA A 53 -0.52 -3.59 6.37
N ILE A 54 -1.74 -4.06 6.67
CA ILE A 54 -2.97 -3.54 6.05
C ILE A 54 -3.19 -2.09 6.44
N GLN A 55 -3.01 -1.73 7.72
CA GLN A 55 -3.13 -0.33 8.16
C GLN A 55 -2.18 0.60 7.40
N GLN A 56 -0.91 0.21 7.27
CA GLN A 56 0.10 0.95 6.50
C GLN A 56 -0.25 1.04 5.02
N TYR A 57 -0.76 -0.03 4.42
CA TYR A 57 -1.18 -0.04 3.02
C TYR A 57 -2.37 0.91 2.76
N GLY A 58 -3.36 0.99 3.66
CA GLY A 58 -4.45 1.97 3.55
C GLY A 58 -3.93 3.42 3.57
N LEU A 59 -2.96 3.72 4.44
CA LEU A 59 -2.30 5.03 4.47
C LEU A 59 -1.46 5.27 3.20
N PHE A 60 -0.80 4.24 2.68
CA PHE A 60 -0.07 4.30 1.42
C PHE A 60 -0.98 4.66 0.23
N LEU A 61 -2.14 4.03 0.12
CA LEU A 61 -3.14 4.36 -0.90
C LEU A 61 -3.61 5.81 -0.77
N PHE A 62 -3.77 6.33 0.45
CA PHE A 62 -4.10 7.74 0.67
C PHE A 62 -2.98 8.67 0.16
N LEU A 63 -1.71 8.34 0.43
CA LEU A 63 -0.58 9.13 -0.09
C LEU A 63 -0.56 9.13 -1.62
N ILE A 64 -0.82 8.00 -2.26
CA ILE A 64 -0.91 7.90 -3.73
C ILE A 64 -2.02 8.82 -4.27
N GLN A 65 -3.20 8.83 -3.65
CA GLN A 65 -4.28 9.74 -4.03
C GLN A 65 -3.90 11.21 -3.82
N LYS A 66 -3.23 11.53 -2.71
CA LYS A 66 -2.87 12.90 -2.33
C LYS A 66 -1.72 13.46 -3.18
N TYR A 67 -0.81 12.61 -3.64
CA TYR A 67 0.36 12.96 -4.43
C TYR A 67 0.42 12.15 -5.74
N PRO A 68 -0.56 12.35 -6.65
CA PRO A 68 -0.78 11.48 -7.81
C PRO A 68 0.41 11.40 -8.79
N TYR A 69 1.27 12.42 -8.79
CA TYR A 69 2.41 12.53 -9.71
C TYR A 69 3.74 12.08 -9.09
N ILE A 70 3.74 11.61 -7.85
CA ILE A 70 4.94 11.12 -7.17
C ILE A 70 5.00 9.60 -7.29
N ARG A 71 6.12 9.08 -7.81
CA ARG A 71 6.43 7.65 -7.76
C ARG A 71 6.78 7.27 -6.34
N MET A 72 6.19 6.19 -5.83
CA MET A 72 6.40 5.75 -4.46
C MET A 72 6.98 4.34 -4.44
N VAL A 73 7.87 4.10 -3.48
CA VAL A 73 8.46 2.77 -3.23
C VAL A 73 7.94 2.31 -1.87
N PRO A 74 7.18 1.19 -1.80
CA PRO A 74 6.69 0.67 -0.53
C PRO A 74 7.82 -0.03 0.25
N ASN A 75 7.60 -0.28 1.55
CA ASN A 75 8.39 -1.28 2.27
C ASN A 75 7.84 -2.68 1.99
N GLN A 76 8.54 -3.70 2.48
CA GLN A 76 8.17 -5.10 2.26
C GLN A 76 6.76 -5.46 2.78
N GLU A 77 6.29 -4.90 3.90
CA GLU A 77 4.93 -5.21 4.38
C GLU A 77 3.85 -4.61 3.49
N ILE A 78 4.01 -3.34 3.09
CA ILE A 78 3.06 -2.67 2.19
C ILE A 78 3.03 -3.40 0.83
N ASP A 79 4.19 -3.83 0.32
CA ASP A 79 4.29 -4.61 -0.92
C ASP A 79 3.61 -5.98 -0.81
N ALA A 80 3.73 -6.67 0.33
CA ALA A 80 3.02 -7.92 0.56
C ALA A 80 1.50 -7.75 0.50
N VAL A 81 0.96 -6.67 1.13
CA VAL A 81 -0.48 -6.36 1.04
C VAL A 81 -0.89 -6.01 -0.38
N LEU A 82 -0.06 -5.26 -1.10
CA LEU A 82 -0.31 -4.93 -2.49
C LEU A 82 -0.37 -6.18 -3.38
N HIS A 83 0.56 -7.12 -3.25
CA HIS A 83 0.52 -8.39 -3.98
C HIS A 83 -0.73 -9.21 -3.65
N ALA A 84 -1.11 -9.29 -2.36
CA ALA A 84 -2.35 -9.94 -1.96
C ALA A 84 -3.60 -9.26 -2.57
N HIS A 85 -3.56 -7.94 -2.74
CA HIS A 85 -4.63 -7.17 -3.38
C HIS A 85 -4.67 -7.40 -4.90
N ILE A 86 -3.54 -7.33 -5.59
CA ILE A 86 -3.40 -7.54 -7.05
C ILE A 86 -3.77 -8.96 -7.48
N ALA A 87 -3.60 -9.97 -6.60
CA ALA A 87 -3.89 -11.37 -6.89
C ALA A 87 -5.32 -11.64 -7.42
N ASN A 88 -6.28 -10.74 -7.14
CA ASN A 88 -7.55 -10.71 -7.88
C ASN A 88 -7.60 -9.46 -8.75
N THR A 89 -7.02 -9.56 -9.95
CA THR A 89 -6.82 -8.44 -10.87
C THR A 89 -8.12 -7.68 -11.19
N HIS A 90 -9.22 -8.40 -11.42
CA HIS A 90 -10.49 -7.76 -11.75
C HIS A 90 -11.09 -6.97 -10.57
N GLN A 91 -10.97 -7.47 -9.34
CA GLN A 91 -11.38 -6.70 -8.15
C GLN A 91 -10.45 -5.51 -7.92
N PHE A 92 -9.14 -5.73 -8.04
CA PHE A 92 -8.13 -4.69 -7.89
C PHE A 92 -8.32 -3.52 -8.87
N GLU A 93 -8.66 -3.79 -10.13
CA GLU A 93 -8.97 -2.75 -11.12
C GLU A 93 -10.19 -1.92 -10.72
N LYS A 94 -11.25 -2.56 -10.22
CA LYS A 94 -12.46 -1.85 -9.72
C LYS A 94 -12.15 -0.99 -8.50
N ASP A 95 -11.33 -1.52 -7.60
CA ASP A 95 -10.91 -0.78 -6.41
C ASP A 95 -10.04 0.41 -6.80
N CYS A 96 -9.08 0.25 -7.72
CA CYS A 96 -8.31 1.36 -8.28
C CYS A 96 -9.22 2.42 -8.91
N GLN A 97 -10.24 2.01 -9.66
CA GLN A 97 -11.17 2.95 -10.26
C GLN A 97 -11.99 3.72 -9.21
N THR A 98 -12.39 3.04 -8.13
CA THR A 98 -13.11 3.68 -7.02
C THR A 98 -12.23 4.65 -6.24
N LEU A 99 -10.98 4.26 -5.97
CA LEU A 99 -10.02 5.05 -5.21
C LEU A 99 -9.55 6.27 -6.01
N PHE A 100 -9.03 6.04 -7.22
CA PHE A 100 -8.19 6.99 -7.96
C PHE A 100 -8.80 7.46 -9.28
N ASN A 101 -9.90 6.86 -9.75
CA ASN A 101 -10.45 7.00 -11.11
C ASN A 101 -9.49 6.56 -12.25
N VAL A 102 -8.35 5.97 -11.90
CA VAL A 102 -7.34 5.45 -12.83
C VAL A 102 -6.72 4.18 -12.22
N CYS A 103 -6.04 3.39 -13.04
CA CYS A 103 -5.35 2.19 -12.57
C CYS A 103 -4.02 2.53 -11.89
N LEU A 104 -3.77 1.88 -10.75
CA LEU A 104 -2.49 1.89 -10.05
C LEU A 104 -1.55 0.87 -10.72
N LYS A 105 -0.36 1.31 -11.14
CA LYS A 105 0.64 0.44 -11.75
C LYS A 105 1.66 0.01 -10.71
N HIS A 106 1.90 -1.30 -10.65
CA HIS A 106 3.04 -1.91 -9.96
C HIS A 106 4.12 -2.24 -10.98
N ILE A 107 5.32 -1.70 -10.79
CA ILE A 107 6.49 -1.95 -11.64
C ILE A 107 7.49 -2.78 -10.81
N PRO A 108 7.66 -4.07 -11.12
CA PRO A 108 8.58 -4.94 -10.40
C PRO A 108 10.04 -4.66 -10.78
N GLU A 109 10.97 -5.16 -9.95
CA GLU A 109 12.42 -5.12 -10.15
C GLU A 109 13.05 -3.72 -10.15
N PHE A 110 12.36 -2.69 -9.68
CA PHE A 110 12.94 -1.37 -9.55
C PHE A 110 14.04 -1.35 -8.47
N GLY A 111 15.22 -0.86 -8.83
CA GLY A 111 16.40 -0.78 -7.97
C GLY A 111 17.34 -1.98 -8.08
N VAL A 112 17.08 -2.91 -9.00
CA VAL A 112 17.89 -4.13 -9.21
C VAL A 112 18.92 -3.93 -10.33
N ARG A 113 18.67 -3.02 -11.28
CA ARG A 113 19.44 -2.89 -12.53
C ARG A 113 20.52 -1.80 -12.42
N GLY A 114 21.56 -2.13 -11.67
CA GLY A 114 22.78 -1.31 -11.59
C GLY A 114 22.70 -0.14 -10.60
N GLU A 115 23.82 0.58 -10.48
CA GLU A 115 24.02 1.57 -9.41
C GLU A 115 23.13 2.81 -9.53
N ALA A 116 22.95 3.33 -10.75
CA ALA A 116 22.11 4.51 -10.98
C ALA A 116 20.64 4.28 -10.58
N GLU A 117 20.04 3.17 -11.04
CA GLU A 117 18.66 2.82 -10.68
C GLU A 117 18.53 2.56 -9.18
N ARG A 118 19.55 1.96 -8.56
CA ARG A 118 19.58 1.75 -7.10
C ARG A 118 19.58 3.06 -6.32
N LEU A 119 20.29 4.09 -6.79
CA LEU A 119 20.27 5.42 -6.16
C LEU A 119 18.90 6.11 -6.32
N GLU A 120 18.28 6.00 -7.50
CA GLU A 120 16.93 6.51 -7.73
C GLU A 120 15.90 5.82 -6.83
N TRP A 121 15.99 4.49 -6.72
CA TRP A 121 15.15 3.68 -5.84
C TRP A 121 15.31 4.06 -4.36
N GLN A 122 16.55 4.23 -3.88
CA GLN A 122 16.82 4.70 -2.51
C GLN A 122 16.23 6.09 -2.26
N SER A 123 16.38 7.01 -3.22
CA SER A 123 15.82 8.36 -3.12
C SER A 123 14.29 8.33 -3.10
N ALA A 124 13.65 7.52 -3.94
CA ALA A 124 12.20 7.37 -4.00
C ALA A 124 11.63 6.72 -2.72
N PHE A 125 12.33 5.74 -2.15
CA PHE A 125 11.95 5.16 -0.86
C PHE A 125 12.07 6.17 0.28
N ALA A 126 13.18 6.91 0.36
CA ALA A 126 13.35 7.96 1.36
C ALA A 126 12.28 9.06 1.23
N GLN A 127 11.88 9.40 0.00
CA GLN A 127 10.76 10.30 -0.26
C GLN A 127 9.44 9.72 0.26
N THR A 128 9.18 8.43 0.02
CA THR A 128 7.98 7.74 0.51
C THR A 128 7.90 7.76 2.04
N GLN A 129 9.01 7.42 2.72
CA GLN A 129 9.09 7.50 4.19
C GLN A 129 8.82 8.92 4.70
N LYS A 130 9.42 9.94 4.07
CA LYS A 130 9.18 11.34 4.43
C LYS A 130 7.71 11.73 4.26
N LEU A 131 7.04 11.25 3.21
CA LEU A 131 5.61 11.51 3.02
C LEU A 131 4.77 10.84 4.12
N PHE A 132 5.10 9.62 4.55
CA PHE A 132 4.46 9.00 5.71
C PHE A 132 4.62 9.86 6.97
N GLU A 133 5.85 10.25 7.29
CA GLU A 133 6.12 11.06 8.49
C GLU A 133 5.41 12.41 8.48
N LEU A 134 5.42 13.09 7.33
CA LEU A 134 4.79 14.40 7.18
C LEU A 134 3.26 14.35 7.32
N ASN A 135 2.63 13.24 6.95
CA ASN A 135 1.17 13.15 6.94
C ASN A 135 0.61 12.45 8.18
N PHE A 136 1.38 11.57 8.82
CA PHE A 136 0.87 10.68 9.87
C PHE A 136 1.73 10.64 11.15
N GLY A 137 2.90 11.26 11.13
CA GLY A 137 3.85 11.27 12.25
C GLY A 137 4.98 10.24 12.12
N GLN A 138 5.97 10.37 13.00
CA GLN A 138 7.13 9.49 12.99
C GLN A 138 6.76 8.05 13.41
N GLY A 139 7.36 7.07 12.72
CA GLY A 139 7.18 5.66 13.02
C GLY A 139 5.89 5.03 12.50
N THR A 140 5.08 5.76 11.71
CA THR A 140 3.87 5.20 11.09
C THR A 140 4.19 4.13 10.05
N MET A 141 5.29 4.30 9.31
CA MET A 141 5.80 3.29 8.39
C MET A 141 6.80 2.40 9.14
N SER A 142 6.66 1.07 9.03
CA SER A 142 7.58 0.11 9.65
C SER A 142 8.99 0.26 9.10
N ASN A 143 9.98 -0.05 9.93
CA ASN A 143 11.42 0.03 9.61
C ASN A 143 11.92 -1.07 8.68
N SER A 144 11.01 -1.79 8.03
CA SER A 144 11.37 -2.87 7.13
C SER A 144 11.97 -2.31 5.84
N PRO A 145 12.83 -3.10 5.16
CA PRO A 145 13.47 -2.66 3.94
C PRO A 145 12.47 -2.23 2.87
N ALA A 146 12.94 -1.36 1.98
CA ALA A 146 12.25 -1.04 0.74
C ALA A 146 12.01 -2.31 -0.09
N ALA A 147 10.83 -2.43 -0.68
CA ALA A 147 10.55 -3.44 -1.68
C ALA A 147 11.22 -3.06 -3.01
N CYS A 148 11.56 -4.05 -3.83
CA CYS A 148 12.16 -3.84 -5.15
C CYS A 148 11.08 -3.59 -6.20
N CYS A 149 10.26 -2.57 -5.99
CA CYS A 149 9.18 -2.16 -6.88
C CYS A 149 8.94 -0.65 -6.79
N GLU A 150 8.28 -0.09 -7.80
CA GLU A 150 7.72 1.26 -7.74
C GLU A 150 6.24 1.27 -8.10
N ILE A 151 5.56 2.27 -7.53
CA ILE A 151 4.12 2.47 -7.67
C ILE A 151 3.85 3.87 -8.20
N LEU A 152 2.95 3.96 -9.16
CA LEU A 152 2.46 5.22 -9.71
C LEU A 152 1.04 5.07 -10.27
N LEU A 153 0.32 6.18 -10.34
CA LEU A 153 -0.94 6.26 -11.06
C LEU A 153 -0.68 6.45 -12.55
N ASN A 154 -1.47 5.75 -13.38
CA ASN A 154 -1.39 5.88 -14.83
C ASN A 154 -2.47 6.84 -15.36
N PHE A 155 -2.07 8.08 -15.65
CA PHE A 155 -2.92 9.02 -16.38
C PHE A 155 -2.73 8.81 -17.88
N THR A 156 -3.67 8.11 -18.52
CA THR A 156 -3.75 7.98 -19.98
C THR A 156 -4.22 9.27 -20.63
#